data_AF-A0AAP7TW32-F1
#
_entry.id   AF-A0AAP7TW32-F1
#
_cell.length_a   1.000
_cell.length_b   1.000
_cell.length_c   1.000
_cell.angle_alpha   90.00
_cell.angle_beta   90.00
_cell.angle_gamma   90.00
#
_symmetry.space_group_name_H-M   'P 1'
#
loop_
_entity.id
_entity.type
_entity.pdbx_description
1 polymer ?
#
loop_
_entity_poly.entity_id
_entity_poly.type
_entity_poly.pdbx_seq_one_letter_code
_entity_poly.pdbx_strand_id
1 'polypeptide(L)'
;MLDKKSLYWSIHFVIGFSKTCYRSLVDIEVGDVLLISNNLAYAVIYNTKICDLIYPEELKMADHFEYEEDFETDDFDIKKNESEIYDENDEQMINSFEELPVKIEFVLGKKIMNLYEIDDLCAKRIISLLPESEKNIEIRVNGALTGYGELVEVDDKLGVEIHSWLSGNNNVK
;
A
#
# COMPACT_ATOMS: atom_id res chain seq x y z
N MET A 1 14.59 -3.36 30.13
CA MET A 1 14.93 -2.88 28.77
C MET A 1 14.33 -3.87 27.79
N LEU A 2 13.51 -3.43 26.84
CA LEU A 2 12.94 -4.32 25.83
C LEU A 2 14.09 -4.79 24.90
N ASP A 3 14.25 -6.10 24.70
CA ASP A 3 15.25 -6.62 23.76
C ASP A 3 14.77 -6.34 22.32
N LYS A 4 15.70 -5.91 21.45
CA LYS A 4 15.46 -5.63 20.03
C LYS A 4 14.94 -6.87 19.28
N LYS A 5 15.12 -8.07 19.83
CA LYS A 5 14.60 -9.36 19.31
C LYS A 5 13.17 -9.67 19.71
N SER A 6 12.58 -8.92 20.63
CA SER A 6 11.26 -9.23 21.20
C SER A 6 10.11 -8.56 20.46
N LEU A 7 10.40 -7.59 19.59
CA LEU A 7 9.39 -6.86 18.83
C LEU A 7 9.42 -7.26 17.37
N TYR A 8 8.23 -7.49 16.82
CA TYR A 8 8.03 -7.89 15.44
C TYR A 8 7.02 -6.94 14.79
N TRP A 9 7.26 -6.64 13.52
CA TRP A 9 6.42 -5.78 12.70
C TRP A 9 5.94 -6.53 11.47
N SER A 10 4.67 -6.33 11.11
CA SER A 10 4.13 -6.75 9.81
C SER A 10 4.44 -5.66 8.79
N ILE A 11 5.35 -5.96 7.87
CA ILE A 11 5.71 -5.09 6.76
C ILE A 11 4.88 -5.53 5.56
N HIS A 12 4.12 -4.62 4.97
CA HIS A 12 3.39 -4.86 3.73
C HIS A 12 4.15 -4.23 2.56
N PHE A 13 4.23 -4.95 1.45
CA PHE A 13 4.87 -4.50 0.21
C PHE A 13 3.76 -4.12 -0.78
N VAL A 14 3.50 -2.82 -0.88
CA VAL A 14 2.50 -2.24 -1.79
C VAL A 14 3.17 -2.06 -3.15
N ILE A 15 2.51 -2.52 -4.22
CA ILE A 15 3.01 -2.38 -5.61
C ILE A 15 2.39 -1.20 -6.35
N GLY A 16 1.39 -0.56 -5.76
CA GLY A 16 0.77 0.63 -6.27
C GLY A 16 -0.59 0.88 -5.63
N PHE A 17 -1.24 1.94 -6.08
CA PHE A 17 -2.57 2.30 -5.60
C PHE A 17 -3.42 2.96 -6.69
N SER A 18 -4.71 3.03 -6.42
CA SER A 18 -5.67 3.78 -7.21
C SER A 18 -6.54 4.66 -6.33
N LYS A 19 -6.90 5.84 -6.84
CA LYS A 19 -7.90 6.71 -6.24
C LYS A 19 -9.22 6.53 -7.00
N THR A 20 -10.31 6.43 -6.26
CA THR A 20 -11.67 6.36 -6.79
C THR A 20 -12.63 7.06 -5.82
N CYS A 21 -13.94 6.92 -6.01
CA CYS A 21 -14.95 7.40 -5.06
C CYS A 21 -15.81 6.27 -4.49
N TYR A 22 -16.56 6.58 -3.44
CA TYR A 22 -17.45 5.62 -2.79
C TYR A 22 -18.45 4.97 -3.77
N ARG A 23 -19.02 5.75 -4.70
CA ARG A 23 -19.95 5.24 -5.71
C ARG A 23 -19.32 4.15 -6.58
N SER A 24 -18.12 4.38 -7.11
CA SER A 24 -17.44 3.38 -7.93
C SER A 24 -17.07 2.14 -7.11
N LEU A 25 -16.79 2.29 -5.82
CA LEU A 25 -16.42 1.19 -4.94
C LEU A 25 -17.58 0.20 -4.72
N VAL A 26 -18.82 0.69 -4.58
CA VAL A 26 -19.98 -0.17 -4.30
C VAL A 26 -20.41 -1.02 -5.50
N ASP A 27 -20.02 -0.63 -6.71
CA ASP A 27 -20.31 -1.34 -7.96
C ASP A 27 -19.26 -2.40 -8.31
N ILE A 28 -18.20 -2.57 -7.49
CA ILE A 28 -17.13 -3.55 -7.72
C ILE A 28 -17.62 -4.97 -7.41
N GLU A 29 -17.40 -5.88 -8.36
CA GLU A 29 -17.74 -7.29 -8.25
C GLU A 29 -16.53 -8.22 -8.47
N VAL A 30 -16.71 -9.50 -8.15
CA VAL A 30 -15.72 -10.55 -8.45
C VAL A 30 -15.63 -10.74 -9.97
N GLY A 31 -14.41 -10.77 -10.50
CA GLY A 31 -14.11 -10.82 -11.94
C GLY A 31 -13.82 -9.45 -12.56
N ASP A 32 -14.09 -8.35 -11.85
CA ASP A 32 -13.65 -7.03 -12.28
C ASP A 32 -12.12 -6.90 -12.20
N VAL A 33 -11.55 -6.07 -13.07
CA VAL A 33 -10.13 -5.72 -13.04
C VAL A 33 -9.97 -4.29 -12.52
N LEU A 34 -9.32 -4.16 -11.36
CA LEU A 34 -8.93 -2.87 -10.81
C LEU A 34 -7.56 -2.47 -11.35
N LEU A 35 -7.52 -1.46 -12.22
CA LEU A 35 -6.25 -0.93 -12.73
C LEU A 35 -5.45 -0.28 -11.62
N ILE A 36 -4.13 -0.48 -11.61
CA ILE A 36 -3.18 0.23 -10.76
C ILE A 36 -2.84 1.54 -11.47
N SER A 37 -3.46 2.64 -11.05
CA SER A 37 -3.29 3.94 -11.71
C SER A 37 -1.99 4.64 -11.31
N ASN A 38 -1.46 4.32 -10.12
CA ASN A 38 -0.21 4.84 -9.60
C ASN A 38 0.70 3.66 -9.22
N ASN A 39 1.78 3.50 -10.00
CA ASN A 39 2.72 2.39 -9.87
C ASN A 39 3.88 2.68 -8.89
N LEU A 40 3.71 3.62 -7.97
CA LEU A 40 4.67 3.83 -6.89
C LEU A 40 4.56 2.65 -5.93
N ALA A 41 5.53 1.75 -6.00
CA ALA A 41 5.69 0.65 -5.06
C ALA A 41 6.41 1.14 -3.80
N TYR A 42 5.99 0.67 -2.63
CA TYR A 42 6.56 1.07 -1.34
C TYR A 42 6.31 0.03 -0.26
N ALA A 43 7.16 0.02 0.77
CA ALA A 43 6.93 -0.79 1.97
C ALA A 43 6.26 0.07 3.05
N VAL A 44 5.30 -0.51 3.77
CA VAL A 44 4.64 0.12 4.91
C VAL A 44 4.67 -0.75 6.16
N ILE A 45 4.77 -0.09 7.31
CA ILE A 45 4.45 -0.67 8.61
C ILE A 45 3.24 0.11 9.14
N TYR A 46 2.14 -0.59 9.41
CA TYR A 46 0.84 0.06 9.65
C TYR A 46 0.50 1.01 8.48
N ASN A 47 0.42 2.32 8.74
CA ASN A 47 0.16 3.34 7.73
C ASN A 47 1.39 4.23 7.44
N THR A 48 2.56 3.86 7.97
CA THR A 48 3.80 4.60 7.77
C THR A 48 4.59 3.96 6.63
N LYS A 49 4.78 4.71 5.55
CA LYS A 49 5.72 4.36 4.49
C LYS A 49 7.15 4.38 5.04
N ILE A 50 7.89 3.29 4.86
CA ILE A 50 9.26 3.17 5.35
C ILE A 50 10.31 3.29 4.25
N CYS A 51 9.98 2.93 3.00
CA CYS A 51 10.84 3.11 1.84
C CYS A 51 10.06 2.99 0.53
N ASP A 52 10.64 3.54 -0.54
CA ASP A 52 10.23 3.28 -1.91
C ASP A 52 10.81 1.96 -2.43
N LEU A 53 10.04 1.30 -3.30
CA LEU A 53 10.40 0.06 -3.95
C LEU A 53 10.38 0.24 -5.48
N ILE A 54 11.17 -0.59 -6.15
CA ILE A 54 11.14 -0.79 -7.58
C ILE A 54 10.40 -2.12 -7.83
N TYR A 55 9.52 -2.14 -8.83
CA TYR A 55 8.68 -3.28 -9.29
C TYR A 55 8.19 -2.90 -10.71
N PRO A 56 7.95 -3.81 -11.69
CA PRO A 56 7.77 -5.27 -11.59
C PRO A 56 9.01 -6.15 -11.84
N GLU A 57 10.11 -5.64 -12.38
CA GLU A 57 11.26 -6.48 -12.75
C GLU A 57 11.88 -7.25 -11.57
N GLU A 58 11.98 -6.58 -10.41
CA GLU A 58 12.45 -7.16 -9.15
C GLU A 58 11.93 -6.31 -8.00
N LEU A 59 11.40 -6.94 -6.95
CA LEU A 59 11.00 -6.21 -5.74
C LEU A 59 12.22 -5.83 -4.91
N LYS A 60 12.69 -4.58 -5.06
CA LYS A 60 13.87 -4.07 -4.36
C LYS A 60 13.67 -2.67 -3.82
N MET A 61 14.40 -2.32 -2.76
CA MET A 61 14.42 -0.99 -2.19
C MET A 61 15.11 0.00 -3.13
N ALA A 62 14.49 1.16 -3.36
CA ALA A 62 15.09 2.24 -4.14
C ALA A 62 16.31 2.85 -3.43
N ASP A 63 17.25 3.40 -4.21
CA ASP A 63 18.50 3.98 -3.69
C ASP A 63 18.35 5.35 -3.01
N HIS A 64 17.15 5.93 -2.96
CA HIS A 64 16.90 7.22 -2.33
C HIS A 64 16.60 7.10 -0.83
N PHE A 65 17.66 7.21 -0.04
CA PHE A 65 17.60 7.62 1.36
C PHE A 65 17.72 9.16 1.40
N GLU A 66 16.66 9.91 1.07
CA GLU A 66 16.47 11.22 1.71
C GLU A 66 15.66 10.97 2.97
N TYR A 67 16.32 10.37 3.96
CA TYR A 67 15.93 10.62 5.33
C TYR A 67 16.54 11.98 5.64
N GLU A 68 15.74 13.05 5.63
CA GLU A 68 16.14 14.22 6.40
C GLU A 68 16.32 13.73 7.84
N GLU A 69 17.55 13.80 8.34
CA GLU A 69 17.91 13.50 9.73
C GLU A 69 17.25 14.52 10.66
N ASP A 70 15.95 14.40 10.90
CA ASP A 70 15.27 15.17 11.95
C ASP A 70 15.04 14.29 13.17
N PHE A 71 16.15 13.85 13.77
CA PHE A 71 16.19 13.57 15.21
C PHE A 71 16.89 14.72 15.94
N GLU A 72 16.41 15.94 15.75
CA GLU A 72 16.60 17.01 16.72
C GLU A 72 15.37 17.00 17.63
N THR A 73 15.52 16.37 18.80
CA THR A 73 14.66 16.67 19.94
C THR A 73 14.86 18.13 20.31
N ASP A 74 13.94 19.00 19.91
CA ASP A 74 13.33 20.00 20.79
C ASP A 74 12.39 20.91 19.97
N ASP A 75 11.25 21.16 20.60
CA ASP A 75 10.21 22.11 20.27
C ASP A 75 9.02 21.66 19.40
N PHE A 76 7.87 22.00 19.94
CA PHE A 76 6.54 21.48 19.65
C PHE A 76 5.94 22.25 18.48
N ASP A 77 6.51 22.13 17.28
CA ASP A 77 5.90 22.66 16.06
C ASP A 77 5.75 21.54 15.02
N ILE A 78 4.52 21.05 14.92
CA ILE A 78 4.06 20.11 13.91
C ILE A 78 4.18 20.80 12.55
N LYS A 79 5.37 20.79 11.95
CA LYS A 79 5.50 20.79 10.50
C LYS A 79 5.43 19.34 10.06
N LYS A 80 4.18 18.88 9.97
CA LYS A 80 3.81 17.68 9.23
C LYS A 80 4.45 17.85 7.84
N ASN A 81 5.42 17.00 7.53
CA ASN A 81 5.95 16.86 6.18
C ASN A 81 4.81 16.40 5.27
N GLU A 82 4.02 17.36 4.78
CA GLU A 82 3.13 17.23 3.65
C GLU A 82 3.96 17.22 2.36
N SER A 83 4.84 16.22 2.25
CA SER A 83 5.06 15.57 0.94
C SER A 83 3.96 14.53 0.73
N GLU A 84 2.72 14.91 1.06
CA GLU A 84 1.55 14.34 0.42
C GLU A 84 1.70 14.77 -1.04
N ILE A 85 1.71 13.80 -1.95
CA ILE A 85 1.60 14.03 -3.38
C ILE A 85 0.31 14.83 -3.55
N TYR A 86 0.39 16.16 -3.62
CA TYR A 86 -0.74 17.00 -3.98
C TYR A 86 -1.09 16.62 -5.41
N ASP A 87 -2.07 15.75 -5.52
CA ASP A 87 -2.74 15.46 -6.78
C ASP A 87 -3.56 16.71 -7.07
N GLU A 88 -3.35 17.35 -8.23
CA GLU A 88 -4.08 18.56 -8.63
C GLU A 88 -5.62 18.35 -8.60
N ASN A 89 -6.09 17.10 -8.48
CA ASN A 89 -7.49 16.72 -8.29
C ASN A 89 -8.03 16.84 -6.85
N ASP A 90 -7.19 17.05 -5.83
CA ASP A 90 -7.63 17.07 -4.42
C ASP A 90 -8.36 18.38 -4.02
N GLU A 91 -8.40 19.41 -4.88
CA GLU A 91 -9.10 20.69 -4.63
C GLU A 91 -10.59 20.71 -5.03
N GLN A 92 -11.18 19.57 -5.40
CA GLN A 92 -12.60 19.53 -5.79
C GLN A 92 -13.54 19.62 -4.58
N MET A 93 -14.49 20.57 -4.63
CA MET A 93 -15.59 20.61 -3.66
C MET A 93 -16.50 19.38 -3.84
N ILE A 94 -16.48 18.49 -2.85
CA ILE A 94 -17.34 17.30 -2.76
C ILE A 94 -18.78 17.75 -2.48
N ASN A 95 -19.70 17.44 -3.39
CA ASN A 95 -21.10 17.85 -3.28
C ASN A 95 -22.01 16.73 -2.74
N SER A 96 -21.49 15.50 -2.61
CA SER A 96 -22.21 14.32 -2.12
C SER A 96 -21.29 13.34 -1.40
N PHE A 97 -21.83 12.57 -0.44
CA PHE A 97 -21.12 11.46 0.20
C PHE A 97 -20.64 10.38 -0.81
N GLU A 98 -21.32 10.25 -1.95
CA GLU A 98 -20.96 9.33 -3.03
C GLU A 98 -19.62 9.67 -3.72
N GLU A 99 -19.23 10.95 -3.65
CA GLU A 99 -18.01 11.49 -4.25
C GLU A 99 -16.82 11.46 -3.28
N LEU A 100 -17.00 10.92 -2.07
CA LEU A 100 -15.91 10.83 -1.10
C LEU A 100 -14.73 10.04 -1.69
N PRO A 101 -13.50 10.58 -1.65
CA PRO A 101 -12.34 9.93 -2.21
C PRO A 101 -12.00 8.67 -1.41
N VAL A 102 -11.64 7.63 -2.15
CA VAL A 102 -11.29 6.32 -1.63
C VAL A 102 -9.97 5.88 -2.26
N LYS A 103 -9.01 5.51 -1.41
CA LYS A 103 -7.75 4.92 -1.84
C LYS A 103 -7.87 3.39 -1.83
N ILE A 104 -7.47 2.76 -2.93
CA ILE A 104 -7.32 1.31 -3.04
C ILE A 104 -5.84 1.00 -3.19
N GLU A 105 -5.27 0.24 -2.25
CA GLU A 105 -3.88 -0.19 -2.26
C GLU A 105 -3.81 -1.69 -2.63
N PHE A 106 -2.79 -2.03 -3.43
CA PHE A 106 -2.54 -3.39 -3.89
C PHE A 106 -1.26 -3.91 -3.23
N VAL A 107 -1.42 -4.88 -2.33
CA VAL A 107 -0.32 -5.43 -1.53
C VAL A 107 0.10 -6.79 -2.11
N LEU A 108 1.32 -6.85 -2.64
CA LEU A 108 1.90 -8.06 -3.22
C LEU A 108 2.23 -9.11 -2.16
N GLY A 109 2.56 -8.69 -0.95
CA GLY A 109 2.79 -9.61 0.14
C GLY A 109 3.16 -8.91 1.42
N LYS A 110 3.40 -9.72 2.44
CA LYS A 110 3.84 -9.24 3.75
C LYS A 110 4.88 -10.14 4.37
N LYS A 111 5.69 -9.55 5.24
CA LYS A 111 6.64 -10.29 6.09
C LYS A 111 6.55 -9.78 7.52
N ILE A 112 6.56 -10.70 8.46
CA ILE A 112 6.71 -10.39 9.88
C ILE A 112 8.20 -10.44 10.18
N MET A 113 8.77 -9.32 10.62
CA MET A 113 10.21 -9.18 10.86
C MET A 113 10.49 -8.53 12.20
N ASN A 114 11.56 -8.95 12.86
CA ASN A 114 12.17 -8.21 13.96
C ASN A 114 13.20 -7.18 13.44
N LEU A 115 13.79 -6.41 14.37
CA LEU A 115 14.68 -5.32 13.99
C LEU A 115 15.96 -5.77 13.26
N TYR A 116 16.49 -6.95 13.58
CA TYR A 116 17.67 -7.50 12.89
C TYR A 116 17.34 -7.92 11.46
N GLU A 117 16.16 -8.47 11.25
CA GLU A 117 15.71 -8.88 9.91
C GLU A 117 15.42 -7.66 9.03
N ILE A 118 14.91 -6.57 9.62
CA ILE A 118 14.74 -5.28 8.93
C ILE A 118 16.11 -4.70 8.54
N ASP A 119 17.08 -4.71 9.45
CA ASP A 119 18.44 -4.23 9.20
C ASP A 119 19.14 -5.03 8.07
N ASP A 120 19.02 -6.36 8.09
CA ASP A 120 19.54 -7.23 7.03
C ASP A 120 18.82 -7.01 5.68
N LEU A 121 17.51 -6.74 5.71
CA LEU A 121 16.75 -6.39 4.51
C LEU A 121 17.25 -5.08 3.89
N CYS A 122 17.48 -4.06 4.71
CA CYS A 122 18.05 -2.78 4.28
C CYS A 122 19.45 -2.95 3.67
N ALA A 123 20.26 -3.86 4.20
CA ALA A 123 21.59 -4.16 3.67
C ALA A 123 21.53 -4.90 2.32
N LYS A 124 20.62 -5.87 2.17
CA LYS A 124 20.46 -6.67 0.93
C LYS A 124 19.69 -5.94 -0.16
N ARG A 125 18.78 -5.05 0.22
CA ARG A 125 17.87 -4.28 -0.64
C ARG A 125 16.92 -5.09 -1.50
N ILE A 126 17.03 -6.41 -1.54
CA ILE A 126 16.16 -7.30 -2.31
C ILE A 126 15.13 -7.94 -1.39
N ILE A 127 13.86 -7.87 -1.78
CA ILE A 127 12.75 -8.47 -1.05
C ILE A 127 12.27 -9.70 -1.81
N SER A 128 12.64 -10.89 -1.34
CA SER A 128 12.13 -12.13 -1.93
C SER A 128 10.73 -12.46 -1.39
N LEU A 129 9.72 -12.46 -2.26
CA LEU A 129 8.39 -13.01 -1.99
C LEU A 129 8.20 -14.34 -2.74
N LEU A 130 7.14 -15.07 -2.40
CA LEU A 130 6.77 -16.28 -3.14
C LEU A 130 6.24 -15.89 -4.51
N PRO A 131 6.56 -16.58 -5.62
CA PRO A 131 5.99 -16.28 -6.93
C PRO A 131 4.45 -16.27 -6.94
N GLU A 132 3.82 -17.09 -6.10
CA GLU A 132 2.37 -17.16 -5.93
C GLU A 132 1.76 -15.90 -5.30
N SER A 133 2.57 -14.98 -4.78
CA SER A 133 2.13 -13.66 -4.28
C SER A 133 1.34 -12.88 -5.32
N GLU A 134 1.76 -12.95 -6.60
CA GLU A 134 1.06 -12.26 -7.69
C GLU A 134 -0.35 -12.82 -7.94
N LYS A 135 -0.63 -14.06 -7.50
CA LYS A 135 -1.96 -14.69 -7.61
C LYS A 135 -2.86 -14.42 -6.41
N ASN A 136 -2.33 -13.73 -5.40
CA ASN A 136 -3.02 -13.49 -4.14
C ASN A 136 -2.69 -12.09 -3.61
N ILE A 137 -2.84 -11.09 -4.48
CA ILE A 137 -2.70 -9.68 -4.12
C ILE A 137 -3.78 -9.33 -3.08
N GLU A 138 -3.36 -8.79 -1.94
CA GLU A 138 -4.28 -8.21 -0.95
C GLU A 138 -4.78 -6.86 -1.47
N ILE A 139 -6.10 -6.69 -1.57
CA ILE A 139 -6.73 -5.42 -1.96
C ILE A 139 -7.21 -4.71 -0.70
N ARG A 140 -6.69 -3.51 -0.44
CA ARG A 140 -6.99 -2.74 0.78
C ARG A 140 -7.63 -1.41 0.43
N VAL A 141 -8.81 -1.15 0.97
CA VAL A 141 -9.56 0.09 0.77
C VAL A 141 -9.40 0.96 2.01
N ASN A 142 -8.82 2.14 1.87
CA ASN A 142 -8.46 3.04 2.97
C ASN A 142 -7.76 2.30 4.13
N GLY A 143 -6.85 1.37 3.79
CA GLY A 143 -6.11 0.55 4.74
C GLY A 143 -6.84 -0.69 5.26
N ALA A 144 -8.15 -0.86 5.02
CA ALA A 144 -8.91 -2.05 5.41
C ALA A 144 -8.81 -3.16 4.34
N LEU A 145 -8.42 -4.37 4.75
CA LEU A 145 -8.42 -5.53 3.85
C LEU A 145 -9.85 -5.80 3.36
N THR A 146 -10.06 -5.68 2.05
CA THR A 146 -11.39 -5.74 1.43
C THR A 146 -11.49 -6.89 0.44
N GLY A 147 -10.39 -7.35 -0.15
CA GLY A 147 -10.46 -8.45 -1.09
C GLY A 147 -9.10 -9.06 -1.43
N TYR A 148 -9.16 -10.02 -2.34
CA TYR A 148 -7.98 -10.65 -2.92
C TYR A 148 -8.17 -10.80 -4.43
N GLY A 149 -7.07 -10.77 -5.17
CA GLY A 149 -7.06 -10.95 -6.61
C GLY A 149 -5.74 -11.44 -7.17
N GLU A 150 -5.69 -11.56 -8.48
CA GLU A 150 -4.49 -11.89 -9.25
C GLU A 150 -4.03 -10.69 -10.06
N LEU A 151 -2.73 -10.45 -10.06
CA LEU A 151 -2.10 -9.42 -10.87
C LEU A 151 -2.21 -9.83 -12.34
N VAL A 152 -2.74 -8.91 -13.16
CA VAL A 152 -2.92 -9.07 -14.59
C VAL A 152 -2.37 -7.85 -15.31
N GLU A 153 -2.02 -8.01 -16.58
CA GLU A 153 -1.61 -6.91 -17.45
C GLU A 153 -2.71 -6.66 -18.50
N VAL A 154 -3.22 -5.43 -18.56
CA VAL A 154 -4.27 -5.00 -19.49
C VAL A 154 -3.80 -3.70 -20.15
N ASP A 155 -3.66 -3.71 -21.48
CA ASP A 155 -3.22 -2.56 -22.29
C ASP A 155 -1.93 -1.90 -21.76
N ASP A 156 -0.89 -2.70 -21.53
CA ASP A 156 0.42 -2.29 -20.98
C ASP A 156 0.34 -1.66 -19.57
N LYS A 157 -0.74 -1.92 -18.83
CA LYS A 157 -0.94 -1.47 -17.44
C LYS A 157 -1.17 -2.65 -16.52
N LEU A 158 -0.60 -2.56 -15.32
CA LEU A 158 -0.90 -3.51 -14.25
C LEU A 158 -2.32 -3.27 -13.72
N GLY A 159 -3.03 -4.36 -13.48
CA GLY A 159 -4.32 -4.39 -12.82
C GLY A 159 -4.43 -5.62 -11.93
N VAL A 160 -5.48 -5.67 -11.13
CA VAL A 160 -5.78 -6.82 -10.27
C VAL A 160 -7.17 -7.33 -10.61
N GLU A 161 -7.25 -8.55 -11.13
CA GLU A 161 -8.52 -9.27 -11.32
C GLU A 161 -9.01 -9.78 -9.96
N ILE A 162 -10.24 -9.39 -9.59
CA ILE A 162 -10.78 -9.67 -8.27
C ILE A 162 -11.26 -11.11 -8.18
N HIS A 163 -10.70 -11.88 -7.24
CA HIS A 163 -11.11 -13.27 -6.95
C HIS A 163 -12.01 -13.37 -5.72
N SER A 164 -11.88 -12.43 -4.78
CA SER A 164 -12.77 -12.33 -3.64
C SER A 164 -12.92 -10.87 -3.22
N TRP A 165 -14.14 -10.50 -2.88
CA TRP A 165 -14.50 -9.16 -2.45
C TRP A 165 -15.41 -9.26 -1.22
N LEU A 166 -15.00 -8.65 -0.13
CA LEU A 166 -15.82 -8.46 1.06
C LEU A 166 -16.86 -7.39 0.72
N SER A 167 -17.86 -7.81 -0.05
CA SER A 167 -19.06 -7.02 -0.27
C SER A 167 -19.70 -6.77 1.10
N GLY A 168 -20.13 -5.55 1.38
CA GLY A 168 -20.75 -5.12 2.64
C GLY A 168 -22.03 -5.86 3.05
N ASN A 169 -22.39 -6.97 2.40
CA ASN A 169 -23.48 -7.87 2.77
C ASN A 169 -23.10 -8.84 3.90
N ASN A 170 -22.30 -8.39 4.88
CA ASN A 170 -22.43 -8.92 6.22
C ASN A 170 -23.76 -8.39 6.76
N ASN A 171 -24.83 -9.14 6.47
CA ASN A 171 -26.11 -9.03 7.14
C ASN A 171 -25.86 -8.91 8.65
N VAL A 172 -25.97 -7.68 9.16
CA VAL A 172 -26.31 -7.46 10.55
C VAL A 172 -27.71 -8.06 10.70
N LYS A 173 -27.77 -9.29 11.19
CA LYS A 173 -28.98 -9.83 11.81
C LYS A 173 -28.96 -9.48 13.29
#